data_AF-A0A7J2V952-F1
#
_entry.id   AF-A0A7J2V952-F1
#
_cell.length_a   1.000
_cell.length_b   1.000
_cell.length_c   1.000
_cell.angle_alpha   90.00
_cell.angle_beta   90.00
_cell.angle_gamma   90.00
#
_symmetry.space_group_name_H-M   'P 1'
#
loop_
_entity.id
_entity.type
_entity.pdbx_description
1 polymer ?
#
loop_
_entity_poly.entity_id
_entity_poly.type
_entity_poly.pdbx_seq_one_letter_code
_entity_poly.pdbx_strand_id
1 'polypeptide(L)'
;TCNLAEVGVVFGAEIIGYPTPLEPIHLLWINVVTDSLPAAALGVEPPEPGLMERPPRGLGERFITRRKLVYYTIMGGLLAVITLVLYSLYYNLDLKLARTMAFTSLVLSEFGRGLSSRSESIPIWRLPINKWLVLSLIISLTLQLIAIYTPLSTVFHTTPIDKATWPILLVSPLTILLVDEIRKILRVGI
;
A
#
# COMPACT_ATOMS: atom_id res chain seq x y z
N THR A 1 -2.91 7.38 3.27
CA THR A 1 -2.96 7.04 1.82
C THR A 1 -3.72 5.76 1.59
N CYS A 2 -3.43 4.68 2.34
CA CYS A 2 -4.08 3.38 2.19
C CYS A 2 -5.62 3.45 2.32
N ASN A 3 -6.13 4.02 3.41
CA ASN A 3 -7.58 4.14 3.63
C ASN A 3 -8.32 4.85 2.48
N LEU A 4 -7.65 5.81 1.82
CA LEU A 4 -8.27 6.49 0.70
C LEU A 4 -8.36 5.59 -0.54
N ALA A 5 -7.36 4.74 -0.76
CA ALA A 5 -7.42 3.72 -1.80
C ALA A 5 -8.52 2.69 -1.49
N GLU A 6 -8.60 2.20 -0.25
CA GLU A 6 -9.64 1.24 0.19
C GLU A 6 -11.04 1.79 -0.06
N VAL A 7 -11.31 3.01 0.41
CA VAL A 7 -12.59 3.69 0.17
C VAL A 7 -12.80 3.91 -1.33
N GLY A 8 -11.76 4.33 -2.07
CA GLY A 8 -11.82 4.54 -3.50
C GLY A 8 -12.14 3.28 -4.30
N VAL A 9 -11.63 2.12 -3.90
CA VAL A 9 -11.93 0.82 -4.52
C VAL A 9 -13.38 0.43 -4.28
N VAL A 10 -13.84 0.49 -3.03
CA VAL A 10 -15.22 0.11 -2.69
C VAL A 10 -16.21 1.04 -3.38
N PHE A 11 -16.02 2.35 -3.24
CA PHE A 11 -16.88 3.36 -3.83
C PHE A 11 -16.85 3.34 -5.37
N GLY A 12 -15.65 3.16 -5.95
CA GLY A 12 -15.49 3.08 -7.40
C GLY A 12 -16.17 1.83 -7.99
N ALA A 13 -16.10 0.69 -7.31
CA ALA A 13 -16.80 -0.51 -7.75
C ALA A 13 -18.32 -0.35 -7.70
N GLU A 14 -18.85 0.29 -6.65
CA GLU A 14 -20.29 0.56 -6.52
C GLU A 14 -20.81 1.48 -7.64
N ILE A 15 -20.06 2.53 -7.99
CA ILE A 15 -20.42 3.41 -9.12
C ILE A 15 -20.48 2.64 -10.44
N ILE A 16 -19.55 1.71 -10.66
CA ILE A 16 -19.46 0.91 -11.88
C ILE A 16 -20.50 -0.23 -11.90
N GLY A 17 -21.16 -0.51 -10.77
CA GLY A 17 -22.12 -1.60 -10.63
C GLY A 17 -21.48 -2.97 -10.43
N TYR A 18 -20.21 -3.02 -10.01
CA TYR A 18 -19.57 -4.28 -9.64
C TYR A 18 -19.95 -4.71 -8.21
N PRO A 19 -19.97 -6.03 -7.93
CA PRO A 19 -19.98 -6.51 -6.55
C PRO A 19 -18.78 -5.96 -5.78
N THR A 20 -18.92 -5.81 -4.47
CA THR A 20 -17.85 -5.29 -3.60
C THR A 20 -16.55 -6.08 -3.79
N PRO A 21 -15.45 -5.42 -4.21
CA PRO A 21 -14.16 -6.08 -4.43
C PRO A 21 -13.49 -6.54 -3.14
N LEU A 22 -13.81 -5.88 -2.03
CA LEU A 22 -13.25 -6.14 -0.71
C LEU A 22 -14.40 -6.36 0.26
N GLU A 23 -14.26 -7.41 1.06
CA GLU A 23 -15.16 -7.67 2.18
C GLU A 23 -14.61 -7.00 3.45
N PRO A 24 -15.44 -6.73 4.47
CA PRO A 24 -14.98 -6.11 5.71
C PRO A 24 -13.81 -6.84 6.37
N ILE A 25 -13.75 -8.17 6.24
CA ILE A 25 -12.65 -8.97 6.76
C ILE A 25 -11.31 -8.69 6.04
N HIS A 26 -11.35 -8.38 4.73
CA HIS A 26 -10.16 -7.98 3.98
C HIS A 26 -9.65 -6.63 4.47
N LEU A 27 -10.55 -5.66 4.68
CA LEU A 27 -10.21 -4.32 5.16
C LEU A 27 -9.64 -4.36 6.59
N LEU A 28 -10.22 -5.19 7.46
CA LEU A 28 -9.70 -5.42 8.80
C LEU A 28 -8.29 -6.01 8.75
N TRP A 29 -8.07 -7.00 7.89
CA TRP A 29 -6.74 -7.60 7.74
C TRP A 29 -5.70 -6.59 7.23
N ILE A 30 -6.07 -5.78 6.23
CA ILE A 30 -5.16 -4.78 5.67
C ILE A 30 -4.73 -3.78 6.76
N ASN A 31 -5.70 -3.19 7.46
CA ASN A 31 -5.46 -2.16 8.45
C ASN A 31 -4.83 -2.68 9.75
N VAL A 32 -5.23 -3.86 10.22
CA VAL A 32 -4.75 -4.40 11.50
C VAL A 32 -3.43 -5.13 11.37
N VAL A 33 -3.23 -5.91 10.30
CA VAL A 33 -2.05 -6.76 10.18
C VAL A 33 -1.01 -6.12 9.29
N THR A 34 -1.39 -5.74 8.07
CA THR A 34 -0.39 -5.40 7.06
C THR A 34 0.06 -3.95 7.07
N ASP A 35 -0.77 -3.01 7.57
CA ASP A 35 -0.37 -1.60 7.73
C ASP A 35 0.23 -1.33 9.11
N SER A 36 -0.31 -1.93 10.18
CA SER A 36 0.15 -1.66 11.55
C SER A 36 1.60 -2.09 11.79
N LEU A 37 2.05 -3.21 11.22
CA LEU A 37 3.40 -3.73 11.42
C LEU A 37 4.46 -2.81 10.76
N PRO A 38 4.36 -2.43 9.47
CA PRO A 38 5.25 -1.43 8.89
C PRO A 38 5.15 -0.06 9.56
N ALA A 39 3.95 0.39 9.96
CA ALA A 39 3.78 1.66 10.67
C ALA A 39 4.54 1.68 12.01
N ALA A 40 4.46 0.60 12.78
CA ALA A 40 5.23 0.45 14.01
C ALA A 40 6.74 0.44 13.73
N ALA A 41 7.17 -0.24 12.66
CA ALA A 41 8.58 -0.30 12.27
C ALA A 41 9.14 1.05 11.76
N LEU A 42 8.31 1.88 11.13
CA LEU A 42 8.67 3.26 10.77
C LEU A 42 8.84 4.15 12.00
N GLY A 43 8.20 3.82 13.13
CA GLY A 43 8.41 4.50 14.41
C GLY A 43 9.83 4.38 14.96
N VAL A 44 10.61 3.39 14.50
CA VAL A 44 12.02 3.18 14.85
C VAL A 44 12.97 3.45 13.67
N GLU A 45 12.53 4.23 12.68
CA GLU A 45 13.35 4.61 11.52
C GLU A 45 14.61 5.39 11.98
N PRO A 46 15.80 5.07 11.44
CA PRO A 46 17.00 5.85 11.71
C PRO A 46 16.86 7.33 11.31
N PRO A 47 17.53 8.25 12.00
CA PRO A 47 17.46 9.67 11.67
C PRO A 47 18.00 9.95 10.26
N GLU A 48 17.36 10.88 9.56
CA GLU A 48 17.80 11.30 8.23
C GLU A 48 19.18 12.01 8.25
N PRO A 49 20.01 11.84 7.21
CA PRO A 49 21.23 12.63 7.05
C PRO A 49 20.93 14.14 7.06
N GLY A 50 21.71 14.90 7.84
CA GLY A 50 21.54 16.35 7.97
C GLY A 50 20.30 16.78 8.76
N LEU A 51 19.66 15.89 9.53
CA LEU A 51 18.46 16.23 10.32
C LEU A 51 18.71 17.39 11.30
N MET A 52 19.87 17.40 11.97
CA MET A 52 20.24 18.44 12.95
C MET A 52 20.65 19.77 12.31
N GLU A 53 20.89 19.80 11.00
CA GLU A 53 21.21 21.03 10.25
C GLU A 53 19.93 21.78 9.83
N ARG A 54 18.76 21.13 9.92
CA ARG A 54 17.48 21.73 9.57
C ARG A 54 16.98 22.60 10.72
N PRO A 55 16.38 23.77 10.43
CA PRO A 55 15.78 24.60 11.46
C PRO A 55 14.64 23.87 12.17
N PRO A 56 14.39 24.15 13.45
CA PRO A 56 13.28 23.55 14.19
C PRO A 56 11.95 23.93 13.55
N ARG A 57 11.02 22.98 13.57
CA ARG A 57 9.69 23.14 12.98
C ARG A 57 8.91 24.28 13.66
N GLY A 58 8.25 25.13 12.88
CA GLY A 58 7.43 26.23 13.43
C GLY A 58 6.17 25.73 14.14
N LEU A 59 5.78 26.38 15.26
CA LEU A 59 4.61 26.01 16.07
C LEU A 59 3.27 26.06 15.30
N GLY A 60 3.17 26.89 14.26
CA GLY A 60 1.97 27.02 13.42
C GLY A 60 1.95 26.11 12.18
N GLU A 61 2.98 25.29 11.94
CA GLU A 61 3.06 24.46 10.74
C GLU A 61 2.13 23.26 10.84
N ARG A 62 1.13 23.20 9.95
CA ARG A 62 0.19 22.07 9.86
C ARG A 62 0.92 20.76 9.55
N PHE A 63 0.53 19.68 10.22
CA PHE A 63 1.03 18.34 9.92
C PHE A 63 0.69 17.91 8.48
N ILE A 64 -0.55 18.17 8.06
CA ILE A 64 -1.03 17.92 6.70
C ILE A 64 -1.18 19.26 5.97
N THR A 65 -0.24 19.54 5.07
CA THR A 65 -0.32 20.67 4.13
C THR A 65 -1.24 20.33 2.97
N ARG A 66 -1.81 21.34 2.29
CA ARG A 66 -2.64 21.14 1.09
C ARG A 66 -1.92 20.31 0.01
N ARG A 67 -0.61 20.50 -0.14
CA ARG A 67 0.24 19.73 -1.06
C ARG A 67 0.31 18.26 -0.67
N LYS A 68 0.66 17.93 0.59
CA LYS A 68 0.54 16.56 1.14
C LYS A 68 -0.83 15.94 0.93
N LEU A 69 -1.91 16.69 1.18
CA LEU A 69 -3.27 16.19 0.97
C LEU A 69 -3.50 15.81 -0.50
N VAL A 70 -3.22 16.72 -1.43
CA VAL A 70 -3.36 16.46 -2.88
C VAL A 70 -2.51 15.27 -3.30
N TYR A 71 -1.27 15.19 -2.82
CA TYR A 71 -0.37 14.08 -3.11
C TYR A 71 -0.93 12.74 -2.64
N TYR A 72 -1.34 12.65 -1.38
CA TYR A 72 -1.93 11.43 -0.83
C TYR A 72 -3.27 11.09 -1.47
N THR A 73 -4.02 12.08 -1.93
CA THR A 73 -5.24 11.87 -2.72
C THR A 73 -4.95 11.25 -4.08
N ILE A 74 -3.98 11.78 -4.81
CA ILE A 74 -3.57 11.24 -6.11
C ILE A 74 -3.03 9.81 -5.95
N MET A 75 -2.18 9.57 -4.95
CA MET A 75 -1.63 8.24 -4.69
C MET A 75 -2.72 7.22 -4.31
N GLY A 76 -3.65 7.61 -3.44
CA GLY A 76 -4.78 6.75 -3.08
C GLY A 76 -5.70 6.45 -4.26
N GLY A 77 -6.01 7.46 -5.07
CA GLY A 77 -6.81 7.29 -6.29
C GLY A 77 -6.13 6.42 -7.34
N LEU A 78 -4.82 6.61 -7.56
CA LEU A 78 -4.02 5.78 -8.46
C LEU A 78 -4.05 4.31 -8.02
N LEU A 79 -3.85 4.05 -6.73
CA LEU A 79 -3.92 2.71 -6.18
C LEU A 79 -5.32 2.11 -6.35
N ALA A 80 -6.37 2.89 -6.08
CA ALA A 80 -7.75 2.44 -6.28
C ALA A 80 -8.02 2.04 -7.73
N VAL A 81 -7.58 2.83 -8.70
CA VAL A 81 -7.72 2.52 -10.13
C VAL A 81 -6.96 1.24 -10.48
N ILE A 82 -5.72 1.08 -10.05
CA ILE A 82 -4.92 -0.13 -10.30
C ILE A 82 -5.64 -1.37 -9.75
N THR A 83 -6.10 -1.31 -8.50
CA THR A 83 -6.80 -2.42 -7.85
C THR A 83 -8.13 -2.73 -8.54
N LEU A 84 -8.90 -1.72 -8.97
CA LEU A 84 -10.15 -1.92 -9.72
C LEU A 84 -9.90 -2.52 -11.10
N VAL A 85 -8.84 -2.10 -11.80
CA VAL A 85 -8.46 -2.69 -13.08
C VAL A 85 -8.11 -4.16 -12.88
N LEU A 86 -7.26 -4.49 -11.91
CA LEU A 86 -6.93 -5.87 -11.58
C LEU A 86 -8.17 -6.69 -11.22
N TYR A 87 -9.09 -6.14 -10.43
CA TYR A 87 -10.36 -6.79 -10.12
C TYR A 87 -11.18 -7.09 -11.39
N SER A 88 -11.36 -6.08 -12.26
CA SER A 88 -12.15 -6.20 -13.49
C SER A 88 -11.61 -7.23 -14.48
N LEU A 89 -10.29 -7.39 -14.57
CA LEU A 89 -9.63 -8.35 -15.47
C LEU A 89 -9.95 -9.80 -15.11
N TYR A 90 -10.12 -10.08 -13.82
CA TYR A 90 -10.40 -11.44 -13.30
C TYR A 90 -11.87 -11.65 -12.94
N TYR A 91 -12.67 -10.59 -12.90
CA TYR A 91 -14.09 -10.63 -12.54
C TYR A 91 -14.90 -11.62 -13.38
N ASN A 92 -14.66 -11.65 -14.71
CA ASN A 92 -15.38 -12.54 -15.61
C ASN A 92 -14.94 -14.02 -15.51
N LEU A 93 -13.80 -14.29 -14.87
CA LEU A 93 -13.27 -15.66 -14.69
C LEU A 93 -13.82 -16.28 -13.41
N ASP A 94 -13.65 -15.59 -12.29
CA ASP A 94 -14.18 -16.00 -10.99
C ASP A 94 -14.19 -14.78 -10.05
N LEU A 95 -15.36 -14.52 -9.44
CA LEU A 95 -15.54 -13.46 -8.46
C LEU A 95 -14.61 -13.64 -7.26
N LYS A 96 -14.40 -14.87 -6.79
CA LYS A 96 -13.57 -15.15 -5.62
C LYS A 96 -12.09 -14.90 -5.91
N LEU A 97 -11.64 -15.26 -7.11
CA LEU A 97 -10.32 -14.90 -7.61
C LEU A 97 -10.16 -13.39 -7.75
N ALA A 98 -11.12 -12.69 -8.35
CA ALA A 98 -11.07 -11.23 -8.51
C ALA A 98 -10.94 -10.50 -7.16
N ARG A 99 -11.72 -10.91 -6.14
CA ARG A 99 -11.60 -10.40 -4.77
C ARG A 99 -10.22 -10.68 -4.18
N THR A 100 -9.68 -11.88 -4.40
CA THR A 100 -8.33 -12.22 -3.93
C THR A 100 -7.25 -11.38 -4.60
N MET A 101 -7.40 -11.08 -5.90
CA MET A 101 -6.50 -10.19 -6.64
C MET A 101 -6.55 -8.76 -6.08
N ALA A 102 -7.75 -8.23 -5.82
CA ALA A 102 -7.93 -6.91 -5.23
C ALA A 102 -7.30 -6.82 -3.83
N PHE A 103 -7.64 -7.78 -2.96
CA PHE A 103 -7.12 -7.89 -1.60
C PHE A 103 -5.59 -7.98 -1.58
N THR A 104 -5.01 -8.89 -2.36
CA THR A 104 -3.56 -9.11 -2.38
C THR A 104 -2.83 -7.94 -3.01
N SER A 105 -3.41 -7.29 -4.03
CA SER A 105 -2.84 -6.10 -4.66
C SER A 105 -2.71 -4.93 -3.67
N LEU A 106 -3.73 -4.70 -2.82
CA LEU A 106 -3.68 -3.68 -1.79
C LEU A 106 -2.66 -4.02 -0.71
N VAL A 107 -2.65 -5.27 -0.22
CA VAL A 107 -1.64 -5.71 0.76
C VAL A 107 -0.23 -5.51 0.22
N LEU A 108 0.04 -5.89 -1.04
CA LEU A 108 1.37 -5.68 -1.63
C LEU A 108 1.69 -4.20 -1.84
N SER A 109 0.71 -3.35 -2.14
CA SER A 109 0.94 -1.91 -2.31
C SER A 109 1.48 -1.24 -1.03
N GLU A 110 1.14 -1.77 0.15
CA GLU A 110 1.68 -1.32 1.43
C GLU A 110 3.19 -1.49 1.55
N PHE A 111 3.78 -2.42 0.79
CA PHE A 111 5.22 -2.61 0.75
C PHE A 111 5.88 -1.44 0.02
N GLY A 112 5.35 -1.07 -1.15
CA GLY A 112 5.78 0.11 -1.88
C GLY A 112 5.60 1.37 -1.06
N ARG A 113 4.42 1.52 -0.43
CA ARG A 113 4.09 2.69 0.39
C ARG A 113 4.95 2.78 1.65
N GLY A 114 5.19 1.67 2.34
CA GLY A 114 6.02 1.61 3.54
C GLY A 114 7.46 2.03 3.23
N LEU A 115 8.01 1.56 2.10
CA LEU A 115 9.33 1.98 1.63
C LEU A 115 9.38 3.47 1.24
N SER A 116 8.37 3.96 0.51
CA SER A 116 8.26 5.36 0.12
C SER A 116 8.09 6.31 1.32
N SER A 117 7.42 5.86 2.38
CA SER A 117 7.12 6.67 3.56
C SER A 117 8.31 6.85 4.51
N ARG A 118 9.45 6.21 4.25
CA ARG A 118 10.67 6.31 5.06
C ARG A 118 11.28 7.71 5.07
N SER A 119 11.10 8.47 3.99
CA SER A 119 11.51 9.87 3.91
C SER A 119 10.60 10.60 2.93
N GLU A 120 10.28 11.86 3.21
CA GLU A 120 9.46 12.69 2.32
C GLU A 120 10.29 13.29 1.16
N SER A 121 11.60 13.40 1.32
CA SER A 121 12.48 14.15 0.41
C SER A 121 13.69 13.36 -0.09
N ILE A 122 14.17 12.38 0.69
CA ILE A 122 15.35 11.60 0.35
C ILE A 122 14.92 10.31 -0.36
N PRO A 123 15.52 9.99 -1.52
CA PRO A 123 15.22 8.74 -2.19
C PRO A 123 15.74 7.52 -1.42
N ILE A 124 15.06 6.39 -1.59
CA ILE A 124 15.26 5.19 -0.76
C ILE A 124 16.68 4.65 -0.82
N TRP A 125 17.34 4.72 -1.98
CA TRP A 125 18.72 4.22 -2.15
C TRP A 125 19.78 5.05 -1.40
N ARG A 126 19.42 6.23 -0.87
CA ARG A 126 20.30 7.05 -0.03
C ARG A 126 20.06 6.86 1.46
N LEU A 127 19.05 6.07 1.85
CA LEU A 127 18.71 5.82 3.23
C LEU A 127 19.40 4.54 3.75
N PRO A 128 19.81 4.49 5.02
CA PRO A 128 20.33 3.26 5.63
C PRO A 128 19.25 2.17 5.67
N ILE A 129 19.58 0.90 5.87
CA ILE A 129 18.54 -0.15 5.93
C ILE A 129 17.85 -0.13 7.31
N ASN A 130 16.53 0.04 7.34
CA ASN A 130 15.73 -0.23 8.53
C ASN A 130 15.37 -1.73 8.60
N LYS A 131 16.09 -2.48 9.45
CA LYS A 131 15.89 -3.93 9.62
C LYS A 131 14.49 -4.27 10.15
N TRP A 132 13.91 -3.42 10.99
CA TRP A 132 12.56 -3.62 11.53
C TRP A 132 11.50 -3.47 10.45
N LEU A 133 11.68 -2.50 9.54
CA LEU A 133 10.78 -2.35 8.40
C LEU A 133 10.86 -3.59 7.49
N VAL A 134 12.05 -4.03 7.13
CA VAL A 134 12.23 -5.25 6.32
C VAL A 134 11.60 -6.46 6.99
N LEU A 135 11.80 -6.64 8.31
CA LEU A 135 11.18 -7.72 9.08
C LEU A 135 9.65 -7.63 9.06
N SER A 136 9.09 -6.44 9.27
CA SER A 136 7.63 -6.22 9.24
C SER A 136 7.01 -6.57 7.88
N LEU A 137 7.71 -6.23 6.78
CA LEU A 137 7.27 -6.56 5.43
C LEU A 137 7.33 -8.08 5.17
N ILE A 138 8.39 -8.75 5.60
CA ILE A 138 8.51 -10.21 5.49
C ILE A 138 7.41 -10.92 6.29
N ILE A 139 7.16 -10.48 7.53
CA ILE A 139 6.08 -11.02 8.37
C ILE A 139 4.73 -10.78 7.68
N SER A 140 4.47 -9.57 7.20
CA SER A 140 3.22 -9.23 6.50
C SER A 140 3.00 -10.09 5.26
N LEU A 141 4.05 -10.33 4.47
CA LEU A 141 3.97 -11.21 3.30
C LEU A 141 3.68 -12.65 3.70
N THR A 142 4.35 -13.14 4.76
CA THR A 142 4.16 -14.49 5.27
C THR A 142 2.72 -14.69 5.74
N LEU A 143 2.18 -13.74 6.50
CA LEU A 143 0.79 -13.75 6.95
C LEU A 143 -0.19 -13.70 5.78
N GLN A 144 0.10 -12.90 4.75
CA GLN A 144 -0.72 -12.86 3.53
C GLN A 144 -0.74 -14.21 2.79
N LEU A 145 0.43 -14.86 2.66
CA LEU A 145 0.51 -16.18 2.05
C LEU A 145 -0.25 -17.23 2.88
N ILE A 146 -0.18 -17.15 4.20
CA ILE A 146 -0.96 -18.01 5.10
C ILE A 146 -2.45 -17.80 4.85
N ALA A 147 -2.93 -16.55 4.79
CA ALA A 147 -4.34 -16.25 4.56
C ALA A 147 -4.87 -16.82 3.24
N ILE A 148 -4.05 -16.87 2.19
CA ILE A 148 -4.47 -17.28 0.84
C ILE A 148 -4.31 -18.80 0.60
N TYR A 149 -3.23 -19.42 1.10
CA TYR A 149 -2.89 -20.81 0.77
C TYR A 149 -3.25 -21.84 1.84
N THR A 150 -3.59 -21.42 3.05
CA THR A 150 -3.99 -22.33 4.12
C THR A 150 -5.53 -22.40 4.24
N PRO A 151 -6.10 -23.24 5.12
CA PRO A 151 -7.54 -23.29 5.34
C PRO A 151 -8.18 -21.96 5.74
N LEU A 152 -7.38 -20.97 6.19
CA LEU A 152 -7.84 -19.60 6.44
C LEU A 152 -8.47 -18.95 5.20
N SER A 153 -8.14 -19.39 3.99
CA SER A 153 -8.77 -18.94 2.75
C SER A 153 -10.30 -19.12 2.71
N THR A 154 -10.83 -20.05 3.51
CA THR A 154 -12.28 -20.20 3.70
C THR A 154 -12.88 -19.05 4.50
N VAL A 155 -12.20 -18.61 5.57
CA VAL A 155 -12.61 -17.48 6.42
C VAL A 155 -12.50 -16.16 5.68
N PHE A 156 -11.41 -15.97 4.93
CA PHE A 156 -11.20 -14.78 4.11
C PHE A 156 -11.94 -14.82 2.78
N HIS A 157 -12.69 -15.88 2.47
CA HIS A 157 -13.32 -16.06 1.16
C HIS A 157 -12.36 -15.80 -0.03
N THR A 158 -11.11 -16.27 0.07
CA THR A 158 -10.09 -16.14 -0.98
C THR A 158 -9.87 -17.46 -1.72
N THR A 159 -9.21 -17.38 -2.87
CA THR A 159 -8.73 -18.54 -3.65
C THR A 159 -7.22 -18.48 -3.80
N PRO A 160 -6.51 -19.62 -3.74
CA PRO A 160 -5.09 -19.67 -4.05
C PRO A 160 -4.79 -19.04 -5.42
N ILE A 161 -3.82 -18.12 -5.45
CA ILE A 161 -3.36 -17.47 -6.69
C ILE A 161 -2.35 -18.39 -7.38
N ASP A 162 -2.47 -18.55 -8.69
CA ASP A 162 -1.47 -19.30 -9.45
C ASP A 162 -0.14 -18.55 -9.55
N LYS A 163 0.96 -19.29 -9.59
CA LYS A 163 2.33 -18.75 -9.67
C LYS A 163 2.52 -17.82 -10.87
N ALA A 164 1.86 -18.09 -11.99
CA ALA A 164 1.95 -17.25 -13.19
C ALA A 164 1.28 -15.87 -13.03
N THR A 165 0.35 -15.73 -12.07
CA THR A 165 -0.40 -14.48 -11.85
C THR A 165 0.31 -13.53 -10.88
N TRP A 166 1.19 -14.04 -10.01
CA TRP A 166 1.93 -13.24 -9.03
C TRP A 166 2.71 -12.05 -9.61
N PRO A 167 3.40 -12.15 -10.76
CA PRO A 167 4.12 -11.01 -11.33
C PRO A 167 3.21 -9.81 -11.64
N ILE A 168 1.95 -10.04 -12.02
CA ILE A 168 0.98 -8.98 -12.31
C ILE A 168 0.66 -8.17 -11.04
N LEU A 169 0.64 -8.83 -9.88
CA LEU A 169 0.37 -8.17 -8.60
C LEU A 169 1.51 -7.23 -8.17
N LEU A 170 2.72 -7.37 -8.71
CA LEU A 170 3.83 -6.47 -8.44
C LEU A 170 3.61 -5.07 -9.04
N VAL A 171 2.67 -4.90 -9.97
CA VAL A 171 2.34 -3.60 -10.53
C VAL A 171 1.91 -2.60 -9.45
N SER A 172 1.15 -3.02 -8.43
CA SER A 172 0.70 -2.09 -7.37
C SER A 172 1.84 -1.53 -6.51
N PRO A 173 2.72 -2.32 -5.85
CA PRO A 173 3.84 -1.77 -5.10
C PRO A 173 4.82 -1.00 -5.99
N LEU A 174 5.13 -1.51 -7.19
CA LEU A 174 6.12 -0.89 -8.05
C LEU A 174 5.65 0.48 -8.55
N THR A 175 4.37 0.63 -8.90
CA THR A 175 3.86 1.92 -9.38
C THR A 175 3.94 2.98 -8.29
N ILE A 176 3.52 2.65 -7.05
CA ILE A 176 3.59 3.59 -5.92
C ILE A 176 5.04 3.99 -5.64
N LEU A 177 5.93 3.01 -5.60
CA LEU A 177 7.35 3.23 -5.36
C LEU A 177 7.96 4.14 -6.44
N LEU A 178 7.71 3.82 -7.72
CA LEU A 178 8.25 4.59 -8.84
C LEU A 178 7.74 6.03 -8.85
N VAL A 179 6.44 6.24 -8.67
CA VAL A 179 5.84 7.59 -8.68
C VAL A 179 6.41 8.44 -7.54
N ASP A 180 6.56 7.88 -6.34
CA ASP A 180 7.14 8.59 -5.19
C ASP A 180 8.64 8.86 -5.36
N GLU A 181 9.41 7.90 -5.87
CA GLU A 181 10.85 8.09 -6.08
C GLU A 181 11.14 9.08 -7.21
N ILE A 182 10.37 9.06 -8.30
CA ILE A 182 10.47 10.09 -9.36
C ILE A 182 10.21 11.48 -8.78
N ARG A 183 9.16 11.63 -7.96
CA ARG A 183 8.87 12.90 -7.26
C ARG A 183 10.06 13.37 -6.42
N LYS A 184 10.69 12.47 -5.66
CA LYS A 184 11.88 12.77 -4.83
C LYS A 184 13.10 13.14 -5.67
N ILE A 185 13.37 12.44 -6.77
CA ILE A 185 14.46 12.77 -7.71
C ILE A 185 14.27 14.17 -8.28
N LEU A 186 13.05 14.51 -8.69
CA LEU A 186 12.68 15.82 -9.21
C LEU A 186 12.60 16.91 -8.13
N ARG A 187 12.85 16.57 -6.85
CA ARG A 187 12.78 17.46 -5.69
C ARG A 187 11.44 18.19 -5.56
N VAL A 188 10.36 17.54 -5.97
CA VAL A 188 9.01 18.07 -5.83
C VAL A 188 8.56 17.87 -4.38
N GLY A 189 8.59 18.95 -3.61
CA GLY A 189 8.17 18.98 -2.21
C GLY A 189 6.64 18.91 -2.04
N ILE A 190 6.20 18.21 -0.99
CA ILE A 190 4.79 18.01 -0.63
C ILE A 190 4.46 18.56 0.76
#